data_AF-A0A1C0V251-F1
#
_entry.id   AF-A0A1C0V251-F1
#
_cell.length_a   1.000
_cell.length_b   1.000
_cell.length_c   1.000
_cell.angle_alpha   90.00
_cell.angle_beta   90.00
_cell.angle_gamma   90.00
#
_symmetry.space_group_name_H-M   'P 1'
#
loop_
_entity.id
_entity.type
_entity.pdbx_description
1 polymer ?
#
loop_
_entity_poly.entity_id
_entity_poly.type
_entity_poly.pdbx_seq_one_letter_code
_entity_poly.pdbx_strand_id
1 'polypeptide(L)' 'MQPPVRLLPFALSELFAQVTATGRLTLADRYGLLAALLDDSITEEERASIDRLLRSIRRGRVEIVNDLSTLV' A
#
# COMPACT_ATOMS: atom_id res chain seq x y z
N MET A 1 -12.86 -13.45 -22.01
CA MET A 1 -12.25 -12.26 -21.38
C MET A 1 -11.84 -12.66 -19.97
N GLN A 2 -10.54 -12.60 -19.65
CA GLN A 2 -10.09 -12.81 -18.27
C GLN A 2 -10.50 -11.60 -17.42
N PRO A 3 -10.92 -11.78 -16.16
CA PRO A 3 -11.19 -10.66 -15.28
C PRO A 3 -9.89 -9.83 -15.09
N PRO A 4 -9.99 -8.51 -14.94
CA PRO A 4 -8.83 -7.67 -14.68
C PRO A 4 -8.09 -8.17 -13.44
N VAL A 5 -6.77 -8.34 -13.55
CA VAL A 5 -5.92 -8.79 -12.45
C VAL A 5 -5.90 -7.69 -11.41
N ARG A 6 -6.59 -7.87 -10.29
CA ARG A 6 -6.42 -7.00 -9.13
C ARG A 6 -5.02 -7.26 -8.58
N LEU A 7 -4.21 -6.22 -8.51
CA LEU A 7 -2.81 -6.34 -8.05
C LEU A 7 -2.70 -6.53 -6.53
N LEU A 8 -3.63 -5.99 -5.74
CA LEU A 8 -3.61 -6.04 -4.27
C LEU A 8 -4.93 -6.50 -3.60
N PRO A 9 -5.66 -7.49 -4.11
CA PRO A 9 -6.85 -7.97 -3.42
C PRO A 9 -6.42 -8.54 -2.06
N PHE A 10 -7.00 -8.03 -0.97
CA PHE A 10 -6.65 -8.36 0.44
C PHE A 10 -5.25 -7.94 0.93
N ALA A 11 -4.29 -7.72 0.02
CA ALA A 11 -2.95 -7.26 0.35
C ALA A 11 -2.92 -5.82 0.89
N LEU A 12 -3.89 -4.97 0.50
CA LEU A 12 -3.95 -3.60 1.01
C LEU A 12 -4.23 -3.57 2.51
N SER A 13 -5.22 -4.32 3.00
CA SER A 13 -5.53 -4.40 4.44
C SER A 13 -4.36 -4.91 5.27
N GLU A 14 -3.62 -5.90 4.77
CA GLU A 14 -2.44 -6.46 5.43
C GLU A 14 -1.30 -5.44 5.49
N LEU A 15 -1.03 -4.75 4.37
CA LEU A 15 -0.08 -3.64 4.32
C LEU A 15 -0.44 -2.55 5.33
N PHE A 16 -1.72 -2.16 5.42
CA PHE A 16 -2.16 -1.17 6.41
C PHE A 16 -1.96 -1.63 7.84
N ALA A 17 -2.24 -2.89 8.15
CA ALA A 17 -1.99 -3.46 9.47
C ALA A 17 -0.49 -3.42 9.82
N GLN A 18 0.38 -3.85 8.89
CA GLN A 18 1.83 -3.85 9.05
C GLN A 18 2.37 -2.42 9.22
N VAL A 19 1.95 -1.47 8.39
CA VAL A 19 2.40 -0.07 8.48
C VAL A 19 1.91 0.57 9.77
N THR A 20 0.69 0.28 10.20
CA THR A 20 0.13 0.81 11.46
C THR A 20 0.90 0.27 12.67
N ALA A 21 1.30 -1.01 12.63
CA ALA A 21 2.05 -1.63 13.71
C ALA A 21 3.52 -1.17 13.77
N THR A 22 4.16 -0.95 12.61
CA THR A 22 5.60 -0.68 12.53
C THR A 22 5.96 0.79 12.33
N GLY A 23 5.03 1.60 11.81
CA GLY A 23 5.32 2.94 11.32
C GLY A 23 6.22 2.97 10.09
N ARG A 24 6.43 1.84 9.41
CA ARG A 24 7.36 1.70 8.28
C ARG A 24 6.65 1.17 7.04
N LEU A 25 6.99 1.75 5.90
CA LEU A 25 6.56 1.31 4.58
C LEU A 25 7.80 0.98 3.75
N THR A 26 7.90 -0.22 3.18
CA THR A 26 9.06 -0.57 2.35
C THR A 26 8.99 0.12 0.99
N LEU A 27 10.12 0.19 0.28
CA LEU A 27 10.13 0.63 -1.12
C LEU A 27 9.25 -0.27 -2.01
N ALA A 28 9.23 -1.58 -1.75
CA ALA A 28 8.38 -2.52 -2.48
C ALA A 28 6.90 -2.19 -2.28
N ASP A 29 6.47 -1.93 -1.04
CA ASP A 29 5.10 -1.53 -0.72
C ASP A 29 4.71 -0.24 -1.45
N ARG A 30 5.60 0.76 -1.45
CA ARG A 30 5.37 2.02 -2.18
C ARG A 30 5.13 1.78 -3.67
N TYR A 31 5.93 0.91 -4.29
CA TYR A 31 5.73 0.59 -5.71
C TYR A 31 4.48 -0.26 -5.94
N GLY A 32 4.12 -1.16 -5.01
CA GLY A 32 2.86 -1.89 -5.03
C GLY A 32 1.65 -0.96 -4.96
N LEU A 33 1.68 0.04 -4.08
CA LEU A 33 0.64 1.07 -3.97
C LEU A 33 0.55 1.93 -5.22
N LEU A 34 1.69 2.31 -5.82
CA LEU A 34 1.72 3.03 -7.09
C LEU A 34 1.09 2.19 -8.21
N ALA A 35 1.43 0.91 -8.29
CA ALA A 35 0.88 0.01 -9.30
C ALA A 35 -0.63 -0.16 -9.13
N ALA A 36 -1.12 -0.29 -7.89
CA ALA A 36 -2.55 -0.36 -7.60
C ALA A 36 -3.30 0.95 -7.90
N LEU A 37 -2.67 2.12 -7.70
CA LEU A 37 -3.27 3.42 -8.06
C LEU A 37 -3.37 3.65 -9.58
N LEU A 38 -2.47 3.03 -10.34
CA LEU A 38 -2.44 3.08 -11.81
C LEU A 38 -3.32 2.00 -12.46
N ASP A 39 -3.83 1.06 -11.67
CA ASP A 39 -4.79 0.06 -12.10
C ASP A 39 -6.22 0.64 -11.98
N ASP A 40 -6.99 0.61 -13.07
CA ASP A 40 -8.37 1.09 -13.12
C ASP A 40 -9.35 0.25 -12.28
N SER A 41 -8.86 -0.82 -11.64
CA SER A 41 -9.65 -1.70 -10.78
C SER A 41 -9.79 -1.23 -9.33
N ILE A 42 -9.10 -0.16 -8.93
CA ILE A 42 -9.11 0.38 -7.56
C ILE A 42 -10.48 0.98 -7.20
N THR A 43 -10.99 0.62 -6.05
CA THR A 43 -12.23 1.18 -5.50
C THR A 43 -11.98 2.53 -4.82
N GLU A 44 -13.04 3.32 -4.64
CA GLU A 44 -12.95 4.61 -3.94
C GLU A 44 -12.50 4.44 -2.48
N GLU A 45 -12.90 3.35 -1.82
CA GLU A 45 -12.50 3.03 -0.45
C GLU A 45 -11.00 2.70 -0.35
N GLU A 46 -10.48 1.91 -1.29
CA GLU A 46 -9.05 1.61 -1.40
C GLU A 46 -8.26 2.89 -1.68
N ARG A 47 -8.71 3.73 -2.62
CA ARG A 47 -8.09 5.02 -2.92
C ARG A 47 -8.05 5.94 -1.71
N ALA A 48 -9.17 6.10 -1.01
CA ALA A 48 -9.25 6.90 0.20
C ALA A 48 -8.33 6.37 1.31
N SER A 49 -8.17 5.05 1.41
CA SER A 49 -7.22 4.43 2.33
C SER A 49 -5.78 4.79 1.97
N ILE A 50 -5.39 4.62 0.71
CA ILE A 50 -4.05 4.99 0.22
C ILE A 50 -3.75 6.47 0.47
N ASP A 51 -4.71 7.37 0.23
CA ASP A 51 -4.53 8.81 0.49
C ASP A 51 -4.24 9.11 1.97
N ARG A 52 -4.87 8.38 2.91
CA ARG A 52 -4.58 8.50 4.35
C ARG A 52 -3.15 8.06 4.66
N LEU A 53 -2.69 6.98 4.05
CA LEU A 53 -1.31 6.51 4.20
C LEU A 53 -0.31 7.54 3.66
N LEU A 54 -0.52 8.06 2.45
CA LEU A 54 0.31 9.11 1.86
C LEU A 54 0.33 10.38 2.73
N ARG A 55 -0.79 10.73 3.36
CA ARG A 55 -0.85 11.84 4.32
C ARG A 55 -0.03 11.56 5.59
N SER A 56 -0.05 10.33 6.10
CA SER A 56 0.77 9.93 7.25
C SER A 56 2.27 9.98 6.94
N ILE A 57 2.67 9.55 5.74
CA ILE A 57 4.06 9.68 5.25
C ILE A 57 4.46 11.16 5.18
N ARG A 58 3.65 12.00 4.53
CA ARG A 58 3.91 13.45 4.44
C ARG A 58 4.03 14.14 5.79
N ARG A 59 3.39 13.62 6.83
CA ARG A 59 3.46 14.15 8.20
C ARG A 59 4.62 13.56 9.01
N GLY A 60 5.45 12.70 8.43
CA GLY A 60 6.54 12.02 9.13
C GLY A 60 6.08 10.97 10.14
N ARG A 61 4.81 10.54 10.08
CA ARG A 61 4.27 9.48 10.97
C ARG A 61 4.58 8.07 10.47
N VAL A 62 4.84 7.94 9.17
CA VAL A 62 5.27 6.71 8.53
C VAL A 62 6.55 7.00 7.78
N GLU A 63 7.57 6.20 8.01
CA GLU A 63 8.86 6.27 7.35
C GLU A 63 8.91 5.33 6.15
N ILE A 64 9.48 5.79 5.03
CA ILE A 64 9.78 4.91 3.89
C ILE A 64 11.17 4.32 4.11
N VAL A 65 11.27 3.00 4.15
CA VAL A 65 12.52 2.26 4.40
C VAL A 65 12.93 1.45 3.18
N ASN A 66 14.24 1.26 3.00
CA ASN A 66 14.80 0.39 1.97
C ASN A 66 15.04 -1.03 2.52
N ASP A 67 14.02 -1.58 3.16
CA ASP A 67 14.03 -2.94 3.68
C ASP A 67 13.37 -3.87 2.67
N LEU A 68 13.81 -5.13 2.65
CA LEU A 68 13.10 -6.19 1.92
C LEU A 68 11.89 -6.63 2.74
N SER A 69 10.74 -6.82 2.09
CA SER A 69 9.65 -7.59 2.70
C SER A 69 10.11 -9.03 2.88
N THR A 70 10.53 -9.37 4.10
CA THR A 70 10.89 -10.74 4.48
C THR A 70 9.64 -11.46 4.97
N LEU A 71 9.39 -12.67 4.46
CA LEU A 71 8.46 -13.60 5.09
C LEU A 71 9.07 -14.00 6.44
N VAL A 72 8.41 -13.67 7.55
CA VAL A 72 8.72 -14.20 8.87
C VAL A 72 7.77 -15.34 9.17
#